data_AF-A0A8T2YBU6-F1
#
_entry.id   AF-A0A8T2YBU6-F1
#
_cell.length_a   1.000
_cell.length_b   1.000
_cell.length_c   1.000
_cell.angle_alpha   90.00
_cell.angle_beta   90.00
_cell.angle_gamma   90.00
#
_symmetry.space_group_name_H-M   'P 1'
#
loop_
_entity.id
_entity.type
_entity.pdbx_description
1 polymer ?
#
loop_
_entity_poly.entity_id
_entity_poly.type
_entity_poly.pdbx_seq_one_letter_code
_entity_poly.pdbx_strand_id
1 'polypeptide(L)'
;MALCLFTNLPSVNSMNWKDMPRHPLPRAAHRTCINLQFTCSGSLKESHEVSKRRLANYQPTTWSCDFLQSLKNDNADKIYKDKAMELEEEVRCMINSGDMEMLTMLETIDDIQRLGLGHRFEKDIKRKLDRISSSEQSYFEAEKSLRATALCFRLLRQHAFLQEAKWSYNNITPSFEEYLENAWRSVSGTVILIHAFFLMGENISKQALDYLVNYDELLRWPSIIFRLSNDLATSSAEIARGETANSISCYMYETGASEVEARKQIEKLIQKAWRNMNKCQIDNETPFARSFVGTAINLARIAQCTYQHGDGHGAPDSRSKNRISSLIIEPISFH
;
A
#
# COMPACT_ATOMS: atom_id res chain seq x y z
N MET A 1 -11.97 -2.51 3.42
CA MET A 1 -13.29 -3.07 3.05
C MET A 1 -13.19 -4.03 1.84
N ALA A 2 -12.08 -4.78 1.70
CA ALA A 2 -11.88 -5.78 0.63
C ALA A 2 -12.06 -7.24 1.13
N LEU A 3 -12.46 -7.42 2.39
CA LEU A 3 -12.66 -8.72 3.04
C LEU A 3 -14.13 -9.16 3.12
N CYS A 4 -15.10 -8.32 2.72
CA CYS A 4 -16.52 -8.66 2.85
C CYS A 4 -17.12 -9.44 1.66
N LEU A 5 -16.33 -9.84 0.67
CA LEU A 5 -16.83 -10.64 -0.47
C LEU A 5 -16.72 -12.16 -0.27
N PHE A 6 -16.23 -12.62 0.88
CA PHE A 6 -16.23 -14.04 1.24
C PHE A 6 -16.94 -14.22 2.58
N THR A 7 -18.27 -14.42 2.56
CA THR A 7 -18.99 -14.89 3.74
C THR A 7 -19.86 -16.09 3.38
N ASN A 8 -19.42 -17.25 3.84
CA ASN A 8 -20.27 -18.37 4.25
C ASN A 8 -19.43 -19.31 5.13
N LEU A 9 -19.24 -18.97 6.41
CA LEU A 9 -18.83 -19.89 7.49
C LEU A 9 -19.44 -19.43 8.84
N PRO A 10 -19.67 -20.33 9.81
CA PRO A 10 -20.67 -20.16 10.87
C PRO A 10 -20.19 -19.44 12.13
N SER A 11 -21.16 -18.91 12.88
CA SER A 11 -21.05 -18.05 14.07
C SER A 11 -20.44 -18.70 15.31
N VAL A 12 -19.63 -17.93 16.06
CA VAL A 12 -19.29 -18.20 17.48
C VAL A 12 -19.47 -16.92 18.30
N ASN A 13 -20.05 -17.09 19.50
CA ASN A 13 -20.62 -16.07 20.38
C ASN A 13 -19.62 -15.16 21.15
N SER A 14 -20.11 -13.94 21.35
CA SER A 14 -19.80 -12.83 22.29
C SER A 14 -18.77 -12.98 23.43
N MET A 15 -17.94 -11.95 23.59
CA MET A 15 -17.34 -11.55 24.88
C MET A 15 -17.47 -10.03 25.09
N ASN A 16 -17.89 -9.62 26.30
CA ASN A 16 -18.42 -8.29 26.65
C ASN A 16 -17.36 -7.42 27.35
N TRP A 17 -17.16 -6.19 26.88
CA TRP A 17 -16.01 -5.32 27.22
C TRP A 17 -16.16 -4.52 28.53
N LYS A 18 -17.13 -4.86 29.39
CA LYS A 18 -17.50 -4.04 30.55
C LYS A 18 -16.72 -4.34 31.86
N ASP A 19 -15.84 -5.33 31.87
CA ASP A 19 -15.24 -5.84 33.12
C ASP A 19 -13.77 -5.46 33.37
N MET A 20 -13.26 -4.34 32.85
CA MET A 20 -11.92 -3.85 33.23
C MET A 20 -11.94 -2.89 34.44
N PRO A 21 -11.18 -3.16 35.53
CA PRO A 21 -11.13 -2.30 36.70
C PRO A 21 -10.29 -1.03 36.46
N ARG A 22 -10.75 0.11 37.00
CA ARG A 22 -10.04 1.41 36.98
C ARG A 22 -9.45 1.71 38.36
N HIS A 23 -8.15 2.03 38.41
CA HIS A 23 -7.49 2.55 39.61
C HIS A 23 -7.51 4.10 39.66
N PRO A 24 -7.69 4.72 40.84
CA PRO A 24 -7.69 6.18 40.98
C PRO A 24 -6.27 6.77 41.17
N LEU A 25 -6.03 7.95 40.60
CA LEU A 25 -4.79 8.72 40.77
C LEU A 25 -4.86 9.68 41.98
N PRO A 26 -3.73 10.01 42.65
CA PRO A 26 -3.71 10.87 43.84
C PRO A 26 -3.74 12.37 43.49
N ARG A 27 -4.35 13.17 44.37
CA ARG A 27 -4.42 14.64 44.31
C ARG A 27 -3.06 15.28 44.63
N ALA A 28 -2.61 16.22 43.80
CA ALA A 28 -1.42 17.04 44.05
C ALA A 28 -1.78 18.36 44.75
N ALA A 29 -0.90 18.76 45.68
CA ALA A 29 -1.01 19.91 46.57
C ALA A 29 -0.66 21.25 45.87
N HIS A 30 -1.26 22.33 46.40
CA HIS A 30 -1.07 23.72 45.99
C HIS A 30 0.39 24.18 45.95
N ARG A 31 0.77 24.86 44.86
CA ARG A 31 1.91 25.80 44.84
C ARG A 31 1.50 27.11 44.17
N THR A 32 1.99 28.18 44.78
CA THR A 32 1.62 29.59 44.61
C THR A 32 2.07 30.15 43.27
N CYS A 33 1.17 30.85 42.55
CA CYS A 33 1.48 31.58 41.32
C CYS A 33 2.24 32.87 41.62
N ILE A 34 3.37 33.08 40.94
CA ILE A 34 4.01 34.39 40.80
C ILE A 34 3.52 34.97 39.47
N ASN A 35 2.77 36.08 39.52
CA ASN A 35 2.30 36.82 38.35
C ASN A 35 3.43 37.66 37.77
N LEU A 36 3.88 37.36 36.55
CA LEU A 36 4.64 38.28 35.72
C LEU A 36 3.76 38.70 34.55
N GLN A 37 3.28 39.95 34.58
CA GLN A 37 2.56 40.57 33.47
C GLN A 37 3.58 41.07 32.43
N PHE A 38 3.42 40.63 31.19
CA PHE A 38 4.03 41.27 30.03
C PHE A 38 2.92 41.82 29.14
N THR A 39 2.93 43.13 28.93
CA THR A 39 2.02 43.85 28.02
C THR A 39 2.65 43.93 26.64
N CYS A 40 1.98 43.37 25.63
CA CYS A 40 2.32 43.58 24.22
C CYS A 40 1.18 44.35 23.55
N SER A 41 1.47 45.52 23.01
CA SER A 41 0.52 46.39 22.30
C SER A 41 0.62 46.17 20.79
N GLY A 42 -0.43 45.58 20.20
CA GLY A 42 -0.62 45.45 18.75
C GLY A 42 -2.02 45.95 18.35
N SER A 43 -2.06 46.87 17.40
CA SER A 43 -3.27 47.57 16.92
C SER A 43 -4.19 46.63 16.10
N LEU A 44 -5.50 46.68 16.41
CA LEU A 44 -6.56 45.93 15.73
C LEU A 44 -7.06 46.66 14.47
N LYS A 45 -7.27 45.90 13.39
CA LYS A 45 -8.38 46.14 12.46
C LYS A 45 -9.22 44.87 12.39
N GLU A 46 -10.43 44.94 12.94
CA GLU A 46 -11.47 43.92 12.80
C GLU A 46 -12.21 44.07 11.47
N SER A 47 -12.55 42.95 10.83
CA SER A 47 -13.95 42.57 10.58
C SER A 47 -14.02 41.24 9.81
N HIS A 48 -14.18 40.13 10.51
CA HIS A 48 -15.03 38.99 10.12
C HIS A 48 -15.28 38.16 11.37
N GLU A 49 -16.54 37.79 11.59
CA GLU A 49 -17.04 37.08 12.76
C GLU A 49 -16.43 35.67 12.84
N VAL A 50 -15.26 35.57 13.45
CA VAL A 50 -14.60 34.30 13.77
C VAL A 50 -15.41 33.65 14.88
N SER A 51 -16.09 32.55 14.57
CA SER A 51 -16.59 31.60 15.58
C SER A 51 -15.51 31.42 16.65
N LYS A 52 -15.77 31.91 17.88
CA LYS A 52 -14.84 31.76 19.01
C LYS A 52 -14.65 30.28 19.29
N ARG A 53 -13.67 29.67 18.62
CA ARG A 53 -13.22 28.31 18.87
C ARG A 53 -12.98 28.20 20.37
N ARG A 54 -13.69 27.28 21.05
CA ARG A 54 -13.47 27.02 22.48
C ARG A 54 -11.99 26.69 22.67
N LEU A 55 -11.32 27.47 23.50
CA LEU A 55 -9.92 27.22 23.88
C LEU A 55 -9.88 25.91 24.67
N ALA A 56 -9.11 24.94 24.19
CA ALA A 56 -8.99 23.64 24.82
C ALA A 56 -8.16 23.68 26.13
N ASN A 57 -7.53 24.81 26.45
CA ASN A 57 -6.72 25.04 27.66
C ASN A 57 -5.74 23.89 27.96
N TYR A 58 -5.14 23.29 26.92
CA TYR A 58 -4.07 22.31 27.11
C TYR A 58 -2.87 22.98 27.76
N GLN A 59 -2.23 22.26 28.68
CA GLN A 59 -0.98 22.70 29.27
C GLN A 59 0.12 22.74 28.20
N PRO A 60 1.06 23.70 28.27
CA PRO A 60 2.23 23.72 27.40
C PRO A 60 3.02 22.41 27.51
N THR A 61 3.80 22.10 26.47
CA THR A 61 4.71 20.95 26.51
C THR A 61 5.68 21.09 27.69
N THR A 62 5.95 19.99 28.39
CA THR A 62 6.95 19.94 29.47
C THR A 62 8.34 20.36 28.99
N TRP A 63 8.61 20.17 27.70
CA TRP A 63 9.88 20.47 27.05
C TRP A 63 9.80 21.79 26.30
N SER A 64 10.73 22.70 26.57
CA SER A 64 10.90 23.92 25.76
C SER A 64 11.68 23.59 24.47
N CYS A 65 11.44 24.37 23.41
CA CYS A 65 12.24 24.25 22.18
C CYS A 65 13.73 24.42 22.46
N ASP A 66 14.09 25.35 23.35
CA ASP A 66 15.48 25.59 23.76
C ASP A 66 16.11 24.37 24.45
N PHE A 67 15.35 23.69 25.32
CA PHE A 67 15.80 22.45 25.95
C PHE A 67 16.02 21.35 24.91
N LEU A 68 15.07 21.14 23.99
CA LEU A 68 15.21 20.15 22.92
C LEU A 68 16.41 20.46 22.01
N GLN A 69 16.66 21.73 21.69
CA GLN A 69 17.81 22.16 20.90
C GLN A 69 19.15 22.06 21.67
N SER A 70 19.10 22.09 23.01
CA SER A 70 20.27 21.93 23.88
C SER A 70 20.75 20.49 24.03
N LEU A 71 19.92 19.50 23.66
CA LEU A 71 20.29 18.08 23.63
C LEU A 71 21.27 17.79 22.48
N LYS A 72 22.49 18.32 22.56
CA LYS A 72 23.59 17.93 21.68
C LYS A 72 24.32 16.74 22.27
N ASN A 73 24.48 15.67 21.50
CA ASN A 73 25.23 14.48 21.90
C ASN A 73 26.53 14.34 21.09
N ASP A 74 27.35 15.39 21.11
CA ASP A 74 28.53 15.50 20.23
C ASP A 74 29.61 14.45 20.50
N ASN A 75 29.67 13.90 21.73
CA ASN A 75 30.74 13.00 22.18
C ASN A 75 30.46 11.51 21.92
N ALA A 76 29.22 11.04 22.05
CA ALA A 76 28.87 9.65 21.69
C ALA A 76 28.92 9.46 20.16
N ASP A 77 28.55 10.49 19.42
CA ASP A 77 28.47 10.48 17.97
C ASP A 77 29.80 10.13 17.29
N LYS A 78 30.94 10.62 17.77
CA LYS A 78 32.23 10.41 17.07
C LYS A 78 32.80 9.00 17.23
N ILE A 79 32.64 8.39 18.41
CA ILE A 79 33.16 7.04 18.70
C ILE A 79 32.37 5.98 17.91
N TYR A 80 31.05 6.15 17.82
CA TYR A 80 30.20 5.20 17.11
C TYR A 80 30.09 5.48 15.61
N LYS A 81 30.46 6.68 15.13
CA LYS A 81 30.41 7.02 13.68
C LYS A 81 31.30 6.13 12.84
N ASP A 82 32.56 5.96 13.23
CA ASP A 82 33.50 5.14 12.45
C ASP A 82 33.05 3.67 12.44
N LYS A 83 32.64 3.15 13.60
CA LYS A 83 32.14 1.77 13.69
C LYS A 83 30.81 1.58 12.94
N ALA A 84 29.91 2.55 12.99
CA ALA A 84 28.65 2.50 12.27
C ALA A 84 28.88 2.55 10.76
N MET A 85 29.83 3.35 10.27
CA MET A 85 30.19 3.40 8.86
C MET A 85 30.78 2.08 8.36
N GLU A 86 31.66 1.45 9.16
CA GLU A 86 32.20 0.12 8.87
C GLU A 86 31.08 -0.92 8.79
N LEU A 87 30.22 -0.99 9.80
CA LEU A 87 29.07 -1.92 9.83
C LEU A 87 28.07 -1.63 8.71
N GLU A 88 27.87 -0.37 8.33
CA GLU A 88 27.00 0.00 7.22
C GLU A 88 27.53 -0.58 5.91
N GLU A 89 28.85 -0.54 5.68
CA GLU A 89 29.45 -1.13 4.47
C GLU A 89 29.41 -2.67 4.50
N GLU A 90 29.58 -3.31 5.66
CA GLU A 90 29.40 -4.75 5.81
C GLU A 90 27.97 -5.18 5.44
N VAL A 91 26.96 -4.46 5.94
CA VAL A 91 25.55 -4.72 5.62
C VAL A 91 25.26 -4.44 4.14
N ARG A 92 25.86 -3.39 3.55
CA ARG A 92 25.72 -3.09 2.12
C ARG A 92 26.29 -4.22 1.25
N CYS A 93 27.45 -4.77 1.62
CA CYS A 93 28.02 -5.95 0.98
C CYS A 93 27.09 -7.16 1.13
N MET A 94 26.53 -7.37 2.32
CA MET A 94 25.59 -8.46 2.61
C MET A 94 24.35 -8.42 1.71
N ILE A 95 23.71 -7.25 1.55
CA ILE A 95 22.54 -7.06 0.68
C ILE A 95 22.89 -7.32 -0.80
N ASN A 96 24.04 -6.80 -1.24
CA ASN A 96 24.44 -6.86 -2.65
C ASN A 96 25.12 -8.19 -3.04
N SER A 97 25.42 -9.06 -2.08
CA SER A 97 26.01 -10.38 -2.34
C SER A 97 25.21 -11.17 -3.37
N GLY A 98 25.90 -11.70 -4.39
CA GLY A 98 25.31 -12.50 -5.46
C GLY A 98 24.92 -13.92 -5.02
N ASP A 99 25.58 -14.43 -3.97
CA ASP A 99 25.53 -15.84 -3.58
C ASP A 99 24.55 -16.12 -2.43
N MET A 100 23.85 -15.09 -1.95
CA MET A 100 22.92 -15.21 -0.83
C MET A 100 21.62 -15.92 -1.24
N GLU A 101 21.23 -16.94 -0.47
CA GLU A 101 19.93 -17.61 -0.61
C GLU A 101 18.78 -16.59 -0.51
N MET A 102 17.75 -16.76 -1.35
CA MET A 102 16.62 -15.84 -1.42
C MET A 102 15.93 -15.62 -0.07
N LEU A 103 15.69 -16.67 0.72
CA LEU A 103 15.03 -16.52 2.03
C LEU A 103 15.89 -15.65 2.96
N THR A 104 17.17 -15.97 3.10
CA THR A 104 18.12 -15.20 3.91
C THR A 104 18.19 -13.75 3.47
N MET A 105 18.15 -13.49 2.16
CA MET A 105 18.14 -12.14 1.61
C MET A 105 16.86 -11.38 1.98
N LEU A 106 15.70 -12.00 1.81
CA LEU A 106 14.42 -11.40 2.19
C LEU A 106 14.36 -11.14 3.70
N GLU A 107 14.88 -12.04 4.53
CA GLU A 107 14.98 -11.88 5.98
C GLU A 107 15.91 -10.73 6.34
N THR A 108 17.06 -10.64 5.69
CA THR A 108 18.01 -9.53 5.88
C THR A 108 17.35 -8.18 5.55
N ILE A 109 16.62 -8.09 4.44
CA ILE A 109 15.88 -6.86 4.09
C ILE A 109 14.81 -6.55 5.13
N ASP A 110 14.07 -7.57 5.58
CA ASP A 110 13.03 -7.39 6.61
C ASP A 110 13.61 -6.90 7.93
N ASP A 111 14.72 -7.48 8.38
CA ASP A 111 15.41 -7.10 9.62
C ASP A 111 15.93 -5.66 9.53
N ILE A 112 16.56 -5.28 8.42
CA ILE A 112 17.01 -3.89 8.18
C ILE A 112 15.84 -2.91 8.26
N GLN A 113 14.70 -3.25 7.66
CA GLN A 113 13.50 -2.40 7.70
C GLN A 113 12.92 -2.34 9.12
N ARG A 114 12.81 -3.47 9.83
CA ARG A 114 12.30 -3.56 11.21
C ARG A 114 13.19 -2.85 12.23
N LEU A 115 14.50 -2.82 11.99
CA LEU A 115 15.47 -2.08 12.79
C LEU A 115 15.44 -0.55 12.53
N GLY A 116 14.61 -0.07 11.59
CA GLY A 116 14.53 1.34 11.22
C GLY A 116 15.70 1.84 10.36
N LEU A 117 16.51 0.92 9.84
CA LEU A 117 17.71 1.23 9.05
C LEU A 117 17.44 1.28 7.54
N GLY A 118 16.22 0.98 7.10
CA GLY A 118 15.86 0.93 5.67
C GLY A 118 16.23 2.18 4.86
N HIS A 119 16.20 3.37 5.45
CA HIS A 119 16.55 4.63 4.80
C HIS A 119 18.04 4.70 4.38
N ARG A 120 18.94 3.99 5.07
CA ARG A 120 20.38 3.96 4.75
C ARG A 120 20.71 3.08 3.56
N PHE A 121 19.87 2.08 3.32
CA PHE A 121 20.07 1.04 2.31
C PHE A 121 19.03 1.11 1.20
N GLU A 122 18.33 2.24 1.04
CA GLU A 122 17.18 2.37 0.15
C GLU A 122 17.51 1.93 -1.30
N LYS A 123 18.64 2.41 -1.84
CA LYS A 123 19.08 2.08 -3.20
C LYS A 123 19.43 0.60 -3.34
N ASP A 124 20.05 0.02 -2.32
CA ASP A 124 20.47 -1.38 -2.29
C ASP A 124 19.25 -2.31 -2.21
N ILE A 125 18.31 -1.99 -1.30
CA ILE A 125 17.03 -2.70 -1.16
C ILE A 125 16.25 -2.62 -2.46
N LYS A 126 16.09 -1.42 -3.05
CA LYS A 126 15.39 -1.24 -4.33
C LYS A 126 16.00 -2.13 -5.41
N ARG A 127 17.31 -2.00 -5.64
CA ARG A 127 18.03 -2.79 -6.66
C ARG A 127 17.84 -4.28 -6.45
N LYS A 128 17.88 -4.75 -5.21
CA LYS A 128 17.74 -6.18 -4.89
C LYS A 128 16.32 -6.68 -5.13
N LEU A 129 15.30 -5.92 -4.70
CA LEU A 129 13.89 -6.25 -4.94
C LEU A 129 13.51 -6.18 -6.43
N ASP A 130 14.08 -5.23 -7.18
CA ASP A 130 13.91 -5.14 -8.63
C ASP A 130 14.50 -6.39 -9.32
N ARG A 131 15.68 -6.86 -8.89
CA ARG A 131 16.28 -8.11 -9.40
C ARG A 131 15.40 -9.32 -9.15
N ILE A 132 14.79 -9.43 -7.96
CA ILE A 132 13.84 -10.51 -7.65
C ILE A 132 12.61 -10.43 -8.55
N SER A 133 12.17 -9.21 -8.86
CA SER A 133 10.99 -8.98 -9.69
C SER A 133 11.22 -9.24 -11.18
N SER A 134 12.45 -9.07 -11.68
CA SER A 134 12.80 -9.14 -13.10
C SER A 134 13.47 -10.45 -13.54
N SER A 135 13.91 -11.31 -12.62
CA SER A 135 14.56 -12.57 -13.00
C SER A 135 13.54 -13.62 -13.44
N GLU A 136 13.13 -13.58 -14.70
CA GLU A 136 12.22 -14.57 -15.32
C GLU A 136 12.83 -15.97 -15.50
N GLN A 137 14.12 -16.19 -15.21
CA GLN A 137 14.74 -17.50 -15.32
C GLN A 137 15.98 -17.62 -14.43
N SER A 138 15.85 -18.33 -13.29
CA SER A 138 16.89 -19.11 -12.59
C SER A 138 16.47 -19.34 -11.12
N TYR A 139 15.34 -20.01 -10.93
CA TYR A 139 14.89 -20.49 -9.63
C TYR A 139 15.46 -21.88 -9.37
N PHE A 140 16.68 -21.98 -8.83
CA PHE A 140 17.22 -23.28 -8.40
C PHE A 140 17.08 -23.46 -6.88
N GLU A 141 16.42 -24.57 -6.52
CA GLU A 141 16.59 -25.43 -5.32
C GLU A 141 16.57 -24.88 -3.89
N ALA A 142 16.28 -23.60 -3.62
CA ALA A 142 15.87 -23.25 -2.26
C ALA A 142 14.43 -23.76 -2.04
N GLU A 143 14.22 -24.55 -0.99
CA GLU A 143 12.91 -25.05 -0.60
C GLU A 143 11.95 -23.86 -0.37
N LYS A 144 11.14 -23.53 -1.39
CA LYS A 144 10.17 -22.43 -1.35
C LYS A 144 9.10 -22.75 -0.32
N SER A 145 9.36 -22.26 0.88
CA SER A 145 8.43 -22.35 1.99
C SER A 145 7.36 -21.27 1.85
N LEU A 146 6.20 -21.52 2.45
CA LEU A 146 5.16 -20.53 2.63
C LEU A 146 5.71 -19.22 3.25
N ARG A 147 6.72 -19.34 4.13
CA ARG A 147 7.44 -18.21 4.74
C ARG A 147 8.14 -17.36 3.69
N ALA A 148 8.92 -17.96 2.80
CA ALA A 148 9.61 -17.23 1.73
C ALA A 148 8.62 -16.52 0.79
N THR A 149 7.55 -17.22 0.37
CA THR A 149 6.49 -16.63 -0.47
C THR A 149 5.82 -15.45 0.19
N ALA A 150 5.40 -15.60 1.46
CA ALA A 150 4.74 -14.54 2.21
C ALA A 150 5.66 -13.32 2.43
N LEU A 151 6.94 -13.57 2.71
CA LEU A 151 7.92 -12.52 2.94
C LEU A 151 8.22 -11.73 1.66
N CYS A 152 8.48 -12.43 0.55
CA CYS A 152 8.68 -11.83 -0.77
C CYS A 152 7.50 -10.95 -1.17
N PHE A 153 6.28 -11.51 -1.08
CA PHE A 153 5.06 -10.80 -1.41
C PHE A 153 4.91 -9.51 -0.59
N ARG A 154 5.10 -9.60 0.73
CA ARG A 154 4.99 -8.45 1.62
C ARG A 154 6.01 -7.36 1.28
N LEU A 155 7.29 -7.73 1.10
CA LEU A 155 8.37 -6.77 0.84
C LEU A 155 8.17 -6.05 -0.50
N LEU A 156 7.84 -6.79 -1.56
CA LEU A 156 7.56 -6.20 -2.88
C LEU A 156 6.35 -5.27 -2.83
N ARG A 157 5.30 -5.65 -2.08
CA ARG A 157 4.11 -4.81 -1.90
C ARG A 157 4.39 -3.52 -1.14
N GLN A 158 5.17 -3.62 -0.05
CA GLN A 158 5.58 -2.47 0.75
C GLN A 158 6.45 -1.52 -0.07
N HIS A 159 7.39 -2.06 -0.84
CA HIS A 159 8.22 -1.28 -1.74
C HIS A 159 7.39 -0.52 -2.79
N ALA A 160 6.42 -1.19 -3.41
CA ALA A 160 5.57 -0.55 -4.42
C ALA A 160 4.72 0.61 -3.85
N PHE A 161 4.15 0.44 -2.65
CA PHE A 161 3.42 1.52 -1.98
C PHE A 161 4.33 2.69 -1.60
N LEU A 162 5.52 2.40 -1.09
CA LEU A 162 6.49 3.43 -0.72
C LEU A 162 6.91 4.23 -1.96
N GLN A 163 7.05 3.58 -3.11
CA GLN A 163 7.37 4.24 -4.37
C GLN A 163 6.28 5.22 -4.81
N GLU A 164 4.99 4.87 -4.70
CA GLU A 164 3.89 5.81 -4.99
C GLU A 164 3.87 6.98 -4.02
N ALA A 165 4.09 6.71 -2.72
CA ALA A 165 4.16 7.76 -1.71
C ALA A 165 5.31 8.73 -1.99
N LYS A 166 6.47 8.24 -2.46
CA LYS A 166 7.60 9.08 -2.88
C LYS A 166 7.26 9.92 -4.10
N TRP A 167 6.59 9.35 -5.10
CA TRP A 167 6.17 10.13 -6.27
C TRP A 167 5.20 11.24 -5.87
N SER A 168 4.21 10.92 -5.05
CA SER A 168 3.25 11.90 -4.53
C SER A 168 3.94 12.99 -3.69
N TYR A 169 4.76 12.62 -2.70
CA TYR A 169 5.43 13.58 -1.82
C TYR A 169 6.38 14.53 -2.56
N ASN A 170 7.11 14.02 -3.55
CA ASN A 170 8.08 14.80 -4.30
C ASN A 170 7.48 15.43 -5.58
N ASN A 171 6.17 15.30 -5.82
CA ASN A 171 5.50 15.74 -7.05
C ASN A 171 6.16 15.22 -8.33
N ILE A 172 6.60 13.96 -8.30
CA ILE A 172 7.21 13.28 -9.44
C ILE A 172 6.09 12.63 -10.26
N THR A 173 6.13 12.83 -11.56
CA THR A 173 5.40 12.03 -12.54
C THR A 173 6.40 11.11 -13.23
N PRO A 174 6.40 9.79 -12.93
CA PRO A 174 7.31 8.84 -13.59
C PRO A 174 6.92 8.61 -15.06
N SER A 175 7.73 7.86 -15.80
CA SER A 175 7.29 7.35 -17.11
C SER A 175 6.06 6.45 -16.95
N PHE A 176 5.26 6.33 -18.00
CA PHE A 176 4.09 5.47 -18.02
C PHE A 176 4.45 4.01 -17.73
N GLU A 177 5.56 3.52 -18.28
CA GLU A 177 6.04 2.15 -18.04
C GLU A 177 6.49 1.97 -16.58
N GLU A 178 7.27 2.90 -16.04
CA GLU A 178 7.73 2.86 -14.64
C GLU A 178 6.53 2.91 -13.68
N TYR A 179 5.56 3.79 -13.95
CA TYR A 179 4.30 3.83 -13.22
C TYR A 179 3.61 2.48 -13.26
N LEU A 180 3.36 1.95 -14.46
CA LEU A 180 2.53 0.76 -14.62
C LEU A 180 3.14 -0.45 -13.92
N GLU A 181 4.46 -0.63 -14.02
CA GLU A 181 5.17 -1.71 -13.32
C GLU A 181 5.04 -1.60 -11.80
N ASN A 182 5.05 -0.41 -11.24
CA ASN A 182 4.75 -0.23 -9.82
C ASN A 182 3.26 -0.41 -9.51
N ALA A 183 2.39 0.10 -10.38
CA ALA A 183 0.99 0.38 -10.10
C ALA A 183 0.12 -0.89 -10.01
N TRP A 184 0.45 -1.95 -10.77
CA TRP A 184 -0.27 -3.22 -10.66
C TRP A 184 0.06 -3.96 -9.36
N ARG A 185 1.29 -3.79 -8.85
CA ARG A 185 1.68 -4.27 -7.51
C ARG A 185 1.01 -3.42 -6.44
N SER A 186 0.86 -2.13 -6.70
CA SER A 186 0.38 -1.15 -5.73
C SER A 186 -1.15 -1.09 -5.53
N VAL A 187 -1.95 -1.68 -6.44
CA VAL A 187 -3.43 -1.59 -6.41
C VAL A 187 -4.10 -2.62 -5.49
N SER A 188 -3.33 -3.55 -4.91
CA SER A 188 -3.82 -4.66 -4.05
C SER A 188 -4.48 -5.83 -4.78
N GLY A 189 -4.48 -5.86 -6.12
CA GLY A 189 -5.04 -7.00 -6.86
C GLY A 189 -4.38 -8.33 -6.49
N THR A 190 -3.04 -8.38 -6.52
CA THR A 190 -2.28 -9.56 -6.09
C THR A 190 -2.51 -9.91 -4.62
N VAL A 191 -2.70 -8.91 -3.74
CA VAL A 191 -3.03 -9.14 -2.31
C VAL A 191 -4.32 -9.92 -2.20
N ILE A 192 -5.38 -9.46 -2.89
CA ILE A 192 -6.69 -10.09 -2.85
C ILE A 192 -6.60 -11.54 -3.37
N LEU A 193 -5.89 -11.76 -4.48
CA LEU A 193 -5.76 -13.08 -5.07
C LEU A 193 -4.97 -14.03 -4.18
N ILE A 194 -3.82 -13.62 -3.64
CA ILE A 194 -3.04 -14.49 -2.76
C ILE A 194 -3.84 -14.87 -1.50
N HIS A 195 -4.57 -13.94 -0.91
CA HIS A 195 -5.45 -14.28 0.22
C HIS A 195 -6.56 -15.24 -0.21
N ALA A 196 -7.20 -15.01 -1.36
CA ALA A 196 -8.22 -15.89 -1.88
C ALA A 196 -7.69 -17.31 -2.15
N PHE A 197 -6.48 -17.43 -2.70
CA PHE A 197 -5.81 -18.72 -2.93
C PHE A 197 -5.72 -19.53 -1.64
N PHE A 198 -5.20 -18.93 -0.56
CA PHE A 198 -5.06 -19.63 0.72
C PHE A 198 -6.41 -19.88 1.41
N LEU A 199 -7.39 -19.00 1.23
CA LEU A 199 -8.73 -19.16 1.82
C LEU A 199 -9.58 -20.24 1.13
N MET A 200 -9.32 -20.55 -0.13
CA MET A 200 -10.03 -21.62 -0.85
C MET A 200 -9.72 -23.02 -0.30
N GLY A 201 -8.66 -23.16 0.51
CA GLY A 201 -8.36 -24.41 1.22
C GLY A 201 -8.00 -25.58 0.30
N GLU A 202 -7.62 -25.29 -0.94
CA GLU A 202 -7.15 -26.30 -1.89
C GLU A 202 -5.72 -26.75 -1.55
N ASN A 203 -5.31 -27.92 -2.04
CA ASN A 203 -3.98 -28.45 -1.79
C ASN A 203 -2.91 -27.51 -2.35
N ILE A 204 -2.16 -26.85 -1.45
CA ILE A 204 -1.08 -25.94 -1.80
C ILE A 204 0.12 -26.76 -2.29
N SER A 205 0.34 -26.77 -3.60
CA SER A 205 1.51 -27.41 -4.21
C SER A 205 2.73 -26.48 -4.19
N LYS A 206 3.95 -27.04 -4.18
CA LYS A 206 5.19 -26.26 -4.34
C LYS A 206 5.14 -25.48 -5.67
N GLN A 207 4.70 -26.12 -6.76
CA GLN A 207 4.54 -25.46 -8.06
C GLN A 207 3.59 -24.25 -8.02
N ALA A 208 2.47 -24.32 -7.30
CA ALA A 208 1.56 -23.18 -7.16
C ALA A 208 2.22 -22.02 -6.39
N LEU A 209 2.94 -22.32 -5.30
CA LEU A 209 3.72 -21.31 -4.56
C LEU A 209 4.78 -20.65 -5.45
N ASP A 210 5.42 -21.42 -6.32
CA ASP A 210 6.39 -20.92 -7.29
C ASP A 210 5.76 -19.88 -8.22
N TYR A 211 4.59 -20.18 -8.76
CA TYR A 211 3.86 -19.30 -9.67
C TYR A 211 3.36 -18.03 -8.95
N LEU A 212 3.01 -18.12 -7.66
CA LEU A 212 2.64 -16.95 -6.87
C LEU A 212 3.81 -15.99 -6.63
N VAL A 213 5.01 -16.51 -6.38
CA VAL A 213 6.22 -15.70 -6.17
C VAL A 213 6.72 -15.10 -7.48
N ASN A 214 6.66 -15.89 -8.56
CA ASN A 214 7.09 -15.51 -9.89
C ASN A 214 6.14 -14.58 -10.63
N TYR A 215 5.05 -14.19 -9.99
CA TYR A 215 3.98 -13.40 -10.58
C TYR A 215 3.53 -13.95 -11.93
N ASP A 216 2.85 -15.09 -11.86
CA ASP A 216 2.14 -15.61 -13.02
C ASP A 216 1.23 -14.55 -13.67
N GLU A 217 1.07 -14.65 -14.99
CA GLU A 217 0.18 -13.81 -15.78
C GLU A 217 -1.24 -13.72 -15.19
N LEU A 218 -1.71 -14.78 -14.54
CA LEU A 218 -3.00 -14.86 -13.84
C LEU A 218 -3.11 -13.90 -12.63
N LEU A 219 -2.00 -13.50 -12.01
CA LEU A 219 -1.99 -12.47 -10.96
C LEU A 219 -1.83 -11.07 -11.55
N ARG A 220 -0.97 -10.95 -12.56
CA ARG A 220 -0.60 -9.66 -13.15
C ARG A 220 -1.74 -9.04 -13.95
N TRP A 221 -2.35 -9.77 -14.88
CA TRP A 221 -3.39 -9.22 -15.76
C TRP A 221 -4.64 -8.71 -15.05
N PRO A 222 -5.26 -9.42 -14.09
CA PRO A 222 -6.39 -8.86 -13.37
C PRO A 222 -6.00 -7.66 -12.49
N SER A 223 -4.75 -7.63 -11.98
CA SER A 223 -4.24 -6.47 -11.22
C SER A 223 -4.02 -5.25 -12.12
N ILE A 224 -3.53 -5.45 -13.35
CA ILE A 224 -3.44 -4.40 -14.38
C ILE A 224 -4.83 -3.87 -14.72
N ILE A 225 -5.80 -4.75 -14.98
CA ILE A 225 -7.19 -4.33 -15.26
C ILE A 225 -7.76 -3.55 -14.08
N PHE A 226 -7.51 -4.01 -12.85
CA PHE A 226 -7.96 -3.32 -11.65
C PHE A 226 -7.36 -1.92 -11.57
N ARG A 227 -6.02 -1.79 -11.65
CA ARG A 227 -5.34 -0.50 -11.61
C ARG A 227 -5.84 0.46 -12.69
N LEU A 228 -5.86 0.02 -13.95
CA LEU A 228 -6.26 0.88 -15.05
C LEU A 228 -7.74 1.30 -14.99
N SER A 229 -8.62 0.42 -14.50
CA SER A 229 -10.04 0.75 -14.29
C SER A 229 -10.20 1.78 -13.17
N ASN A 230 -9.46 1.61 -12.08
CA ASN A 230 -9.43 2.56 -10.96
C ASN A 230 -8.97 3.93 -11.43
N ASP A 231 -7.78 4.02 -12.04
CA ASP A 231 -7.21 5.29 -12.52
C ASP A 231 -8.14 6.01 -13.52
N LEU A 232 -8.78 5.29 -14.44
CA LEU A 232 -9.75 5.89 -15.37
C LEU A 232 -10.89 6.61 -14.64
N ALA A 233 -11.34 6.06 -13.51
CA ALA A 233 -12.42 6.60 -12.73
C ALA A 233 -11.98 7.70 -11.74
N THR A 234 -10.76 7.63 -11.20
CA THR A 234 -10.30 8.50 -10.11
C THR A 234 -9.37 9.63 -10.56
N SER A 235 -8.73 9.52 -11.73
CA SER A 235 -7.66 10.42 -12.17
C SER A 235 -8.01 11.91 -12.07
N SER A 236 -9.19 12.34 -12.53
CA SER A 236 -9.57 13.75 -12.47
C SER A 236 -9.67 14.28 -11.03
N ALA A 237 -10.15 13.45 -10.10
CA ALA A 237 -10.26 13.82 -8.69
C ALA A 237 -8.89 13.79 -7.98
N GLU A 238 -8.02 12.86 -8.35
CA GLU A 238 -6.62 12.78 -7.89
C GLU A 238 -5.84 14.03 -8.29
N ILE A 239 -5.92 14.43 -9.56
CA ILE A 239 -5.27 15.66 -10.07
C ILE A 239 -5.78 16.89 -9.31
N ALA A 240 -7.09 16.98 -9.07
CA ALA A 240 -7.69 18.08 -8.32
C ALA A 240 -7.19 18.16 -6.86
N ARG A 241 -6.74 17.05 -6.27
CA ARG A 241 -6.12 17.00 -4.93
C ARG A 241 -4.61 17.27 -4.94
N GLY A 242 -4.01 17.43 -6.12
CA GLY A 242 -2.57 17.63 -6.28
C GLY A 242 -1.77 16.33 -6.38
N GLU A 243 -2.41 15.19 -6.65
CA GLU A 243 -1.70 13.94 -6.94
C GLU A 243 -1.13 13.97 -8.37
N THR A 244 0.13 13.57 -8.54
CA THR A 244 0.88 13.73 -9.79
C THR A 244 1.03 12.47 -10.62
N ALA A 245 0.70 11.29 -10.06
CA ALA A 245 1.00 10.00 -10.67
C ALA A 245 -0.23 9.10 -10.70
N ASN A 246 -0.88 9.04 -11.87
CA ASN A 246 -1.77 7.96 -12.29
C ASN A 246 -1.53 7.63 -13.76
N SER A 247 -2.09 6.54 -14.27
CA SER A 247 -1.84 6.07 -15.64
C SER A 247 -2.16 7.13 -16.70
N ILE A 248 -3.19 7.96 -16.49
CA ILE A 248 -3.57 9.03 -17.41
C ILE A 248 -2.51 10.14 -17.41
N SER A 249 -2.16 10.66 -16.23
CA SER A 249 -1.16 11.71 -16.07
C SER A 249 0.21 11.29 -16.57
N CYS A 250 0.65 10.06 -16.25
CA CYS A 250 1.95 9.55 -16.69
C CYS A 250 2.00 9.37 -18.22
N TYR A 251 0.93 8.88 -18.83
CA TYR A 251 0.86 8.73 -20.29
C TYR A 251 0.89 10.09 -21.01
N MET A 252 0.11 11.06 -20.52
CA MET A 252 0.10 12.43 -21.06
C MET A 252 1.48 13.09 -20.93
N TYR A 253 2.13 12.90 -19.78
CA TYR A 253 3.46 13.46 -19.51
C TYR A 253 4.52 12.89 -20.45
N GLU A 254 4.54 11.56 -20.65
CA GLU A 254 5.55 10.91 -21.50
C GLU A 254 5.35 11.18 -23.00
N THR A 255 4.11 11.21 -23.47
CA THR A 255 3.80 11.25 -24.90
C THR A 255 3.38 12.64 -25.42
N GLY A 256 3.03 13.56 -24.53
CA GLY A 256 2.41 14.84 -24.88
C GLY A 256 0.96 14.73 -25.38
N ALA A 257 0.34 13.55 -25.27
CA ALA A 257 -1.03 13.31 -25.71
C ALA A 257 -2.07 14.08 -24.88
N SER A 258 -3.23 14.35 -25.47
CA SER A 258 -4.39 14.90 -24.74
C SER A 258 -4.98 13.88 -23.75
N GLU A 259 -5.73 14.36 -22.75
CA GLU A 259 -6.41 13.47 -21.79
C GLU A 259 -7.35 12.48 -22.49
N VAL A 260 -8.06 12.91 -23.54
CA VAL A 260 -8.97 12.06 -24.32
C VAL A 260 -8.21 10.92 -25.00
N GLU A 261 -7.05 11.21 -25.58
CA GLU A 261 -6.19 10.21 -26.21
C GLU A 261 -5.59 9.26 -25.17
N ALA A 262 -5.15 9.78 -24.04
CA ALA A 262 -4.63 8.99 -22.92
C ALA A 262 -5.68 8.00 -22.41
N ARG A 263 -6.90 8.46 -22.11
CA ARG A 263 -8.02 7.60 -21.68
C ARG A 263 -8.32 6.50 -22.69
N LYS A 264 -8.39 6.84 -23.98
CA LYS A 264 -8.59 5.87 -25.06
C LYS A 264 -7.46 4.84 -25.12
N GLN A 265 -6.22 5.25 -24.87
CA GLN A 265 -5.08 4.32 -24.82
C GLN A 265 -5.17 3.39 -23.60
N ILE A 266 -5.55 3.89 -22.43
CA ILE A 266 -5.75 3.05 -21.24
C ILE A 266 -6.86 2.02 -21.47
N GLU A 267 -7.97 2.40 -22.10
CA GLU A 267 -9.03 1.45 -22.49
C GLU A 267 -8.52 0.34 -23.41
N LYS A 268 -7.67 0.66 -24.39
CA LYS A 268 -7.03 -0.36 -25.26
C LYS A 268 -6.12 -1.29 -24.47
N LEU A 269 -5.40 -0.78 -23.48
CA LEU A 269 -4.56 -1.61 -22.61
C LEU A 269 -5.39 -2.56 -21.74
N ILE A 270 -6.53 -2.11 -21.23
CA ILE A 270 -7.50 -2.97 -20.54
C ILE A 270 -7.99 -4.09 -21.47
N GLN A 271 -8.35 -3.77 -22.72
CA GLN A 271 -8.74 -4.79 -23.71
C GLN A 271 -7.62 -5.78 -24.01
N LYS A 272 -6.37 -5.31 -24.11
CA LYS A 272 -5.19 -6.18 -24.29
C LYS A 272 -5.00 -7.11 -23.09
N ALA A 273 -5.09 -6.58 -21.87
CA ALA A 273 -4.99 -7.37 -20.64
C ALA A 273 -6.09 -8.45 -20.56
N TRP A 274 -7.32 -8.12 -20.95
CA TRP A 274 -8.41 -9.11 -21.06
C TRP A 274 -8.09 -10.24 -22.04
N ARG A 275 -7.54 -9.92 -23.22
CA ARG A 275 -7.14 -10.95 -24.20
C ARG A 275 -6.08 -11.91 -23.64
N ASN A 276 -5.13 -11.40 -22.88
CA ASN A 276 -4.11 -12.24 -22.25
C ASN A 276 -4.72 -13.09 -21.12
N MET A 277 -5.55 -12.51 -20.25
CA MET A 277 -6.22 -13.25 -19.19
C MET A 277 -7.14 -14.37 -19.72
N ASN A 278 -7.79 -14.16 -20.86
CA ASN A 278 -8.57 -15.22 -21.52
C ASN A 278 -7.71 -16.39 -22.00
N LYS A 279 -6.43 -16.16 -22.34
CA LYS A 279 -5.48 -17.24 -22.65
C LYS A 279 -5.13 -18.03 -21.39
N CYS A 280 -4.85 -17.34 -20.29
CA CYS A 280 -4.58 -17.98 -18.99
C CYS A 280 -5.75 -18.86 -18.51
N GLN A 281 -6.99 -18.50 -18.87
CA GLN A 281 -8.17 -19.27 -18.49
C GLN A 281 -8.25 -20.66 -19.14
N ILE A 282 -7.75 -20.79 -20.38
CA ILE A 282 -7.79 -22.04 -21.16
C ILE A 282 -6.46 -22.81 -21.09
N ASP A 283 -5.51 -22.29 -20.33
CA ASP A 283 -4.21 -22.92 -20.13
C ASP A 283 -4.36 -24.15 -19.23
N ASN A 284 -4.10 -25.33 -19.80
CA ASN A 284 -4.18 -26.59 -19.08
C ASN A 284 -2.90 -26.89 -18.27
N GLU A 285 -1.85 -26.08 -18.42
CA GLU A 285 -0.57 -26.23 -17.73
C GLU A 285 -0.51 -25.44 -16.41
N THR A 286 -1.54 -24.64 -16.11
CA THR A 286 -1.60 -23.86 -14.88
C THR A 286 -1.62 -24.76 -13.63
N PRO A 287 -0.80 -24.49 -12.59
CA PRO A 287 -0.81 -25.26 -11.35
C PRO A 287 -2.00 -24.92 -10.44
N PHE A 288 -2.83 -23.94 -10.84
CA PHE A 288 -3.95 -23.46 -10.05
C PHE A 288 -5.25 -24.19 -10.38
N ALA A 289 -6.10 -24.41 -9.38
CA ALA A 289 -7.42 -24.96 -9.67
C ALA A 289 -8.31 -23.95 -10.39
N ARG A 290 -9.33 -24.49 -11.07
CA ARG A 290 -10.30 -23.71 -11.86
C ARG A 290 -11.07 -22.67 -11.03
N SER A 291 -11.31 -22.95 -9.75
CA SER A 291 -11.90 -22.02 -8.77
C SER A 291 -11.06 -20.75 -8.59
N PHE A 292 -9.74 -20.90 -8.44
CA PHE A 292 -8.79 -19.81 -8.28
C PHE A 292 -8.66 -19.01 -9.58
N VAL A 293 -8.53 -19.69 -10.72
CA VAL A 293 -8.53 -19.06 -12.05
C VAL A 293 -9.81 -18.24 -12.25
N GLY A 294 -10.97 -18.80 -11.91
CA GLY A 294 -12.25 -18.09 -11.95
C GLY A 294 -12.28 -16.86 -11.02
N THR A 295 -11.62 -16.93 -9.88
CA THR A 295 -11.51 -15.81 -8.93
C THR A 295 -10.64 -14.69 -9.45
N ALA A 296 -9.53 -15.01 -10.11
CA ALA A 296 -8.70 -14.03 -10.82
C ALA A 296 -9.49 -13.26 -11.90
N ILE A 297 -10.28 -13.98 -12.70
CA ILE A 297 -11.16 -13.36 -13.70
C ILE A 297 -12.24 -12.49 -13.03
N ASN A 298 -12.83 -12.98 -11.95
CA ASN A 298 -13.85 -12.23 -11.22
C ASN A 298 -13.29 -10.96 -10.56
N LEU A 299 -12.02 -10.94 -10.13
CA LEU A 299 -11.37 -9.71 -9.66
C LEU A 299 -11.37 -8.63 -10.76
N ALA A 300 -10.99 -8.98 -12.00
CA ALA A 300 -11.03 -8.05 -13.12
C ALA A 300 -12.45 -7.53 -13.40
N ARG A 301 -13.45 -8.42 -13.35
CA ARG A 301 -14.88 -8.05 -13.51
C ARG A 301 -15.35 -7.11 -12.41
N ILE A 302 -15.01 -7.41 -11.15
CA ILE A 302 -15.37 -6.60 -9.99
C ILE A 302 -14.75 -5.21 -10.14
N ALA A 303 -13.49 -5.11 -10.52
CA ALA A 303 -12.84 -3.82 -10.71
C ALA A 303 -13.54 -2.98 -11.78
N GLN A 304 -13.82 -3.55 -12.96
CA GLN A 304 -14.55 -2.83 -14.01
C GLN A 304 -15.96 -2.46 -13.60
N CYS A 305 -16.68 -3.34 -12.88
CA CYS A 305 -18.01 -3.05 -12.37
C CYS A 305 -18.01 -1.91 -11.35
N THR A 306 -17.02 -1.89 -10.46
CA THR A 306 -16.85 -0.90 -9.40
C THR A 306 -16.52 0.47 -9.99
N TYR A 307 -15.67 0.54 -11.01
CA TYR A 307 -15.18 1.80 -11.58
C TYR A 307 -15.87 2.20 -12.89
N GLN A 308 -16.93 1.50 -13.29
CA GLN A 308 -17.60 1.71 -14.59
C GLN A 308 -18.13 3.14 -14.80
N HIS A 309 -18.56 3.79 -13.71
CA HIS A 309 -19.29 5.06 -13.75
C HIS A 309 -18.69 6.11 -12.81
N GLY A 310 -17.40 6.00 -12.50
CA GLY A 310 -16.70 6.82 -11.52
C GLY A 310 -16.22 6.00 -10.33
N ASP A 311 -15.85 6.67 -9.26
CA ASP A 311 -15.26 6.03 -8.08
C ASP A 311 -16.32 5.32 -7.21
N GLY A 312 -16.68 4.09 -7.58
CA GLY A 312 -17.60 3.26 -6.81
C GLY A 312 -17.03 2.73 -5.48
N HIS A 313 -15.76 3.03 -5.16
CA HIS A 313 -15.10 2.56 -3.94
C HIS A 313 -14.85 3.68 -2.92
N GLY A 314 -14.09 4.71 -3.30
CA GLY A 314 -13.72 5.81 -2.43
C GLY A 314 -14.80 6.89 -2.30
N ALA A 315 -15.62 7.07 -3.34
CA ALA A 315 -16.68 8.08 -3.38
C ALA A 315 -17.96 7.58 -4.10
N PRO A 316 -18.61 6.50 -3.60
CA PRO A 316 -19.69 5.85 -4.31
C PRO A 316 -20.92 6.75 -4.49
N ASP A 317 -21.37 6.85 -5.74
CA ASP A 317 -22.59 7.54 -6.14
C ASP A 317 -23.86 6.73 -5.80
N SER A 318 -25.03 7.29 -6.09
CA SER A 318 -26.31 6.60 -5.87
C SER A 318 -26.41 5.30 -6.67
N ARG A 319 -25.87 5.26 -7.90
CA ARG A 319 -25.88 4.06 -8.73
C ARG A 319 -25.09 2.92 -8.09
N SER A 320 -23.90 3.21 -7.60
CA SER A 320 -23.01 2.24 -6.93
C SER A 320 -23.64 1.69 -5.65
N LYS A 321 -24.24 2.59 -4.85
CA LYS A 321 -25.00 2.21 -3.64
C LYS A 321 -26.22 1.34 -3.96
N ASN A 322 -26.98 1.71 -4.99
CA ASN A 322 -28.17 0.96 -5.41
C ASN A 322 -27.82 -0.44 -5.90
N ARG A 323 -26.71 -0.62 -6.64
CA ARG A 323 -26.24 -1.95 -7.06
C ARG A 323 -25.99 -2.88 -5.87
N ILE A 324 -25.37 -2.35 -4.80
CA ILE A 324 -25.12 -3.10 -3.57
C ILE A 324 -26.44 -3.41 -2.86
N SER A 325 -27.33 -2.41 -2.74
CA SER A 325 -28.66 -2.57 -2.13
C SER A 325 -29.45 -3.68 -2.82
N SER A 326 -29.56 -3.62 -4.16
CA SER A 326 -30.34 -4.59 -4.95
C SER A 326 -29.78 -6.01 -4.91
N LEU A 327 -28.47 -6.18 -4.68
CA LEU A 327 -27.81 -7.49 -4.73
C LEU A 327 -27.72 -8.16 -3.35
N ILE A 328 -27.51 -7.38 -2.29
CA ILE A 328 -27.17 -7.89 -0.95
C ILE A 328 -28.30 -7.66 0.06
N ILE A 329 -29.04 -6.55 -0.08
CA ILE A 329 -29.98 -6.09 0.95
C ILE A 329 -31.42 -6.41 0.53
N GLU A 330 -31.79 -6.08 -0.71
CA GLU A 330 -33.16 -6.18 -1.19
C GLU A 330 -33.44 -7.59 -1.72
N PRO A 331 -34.43 -8.32 -1.16
CA PRO A 331 -34.79 -9.63 -1.67
C PRO A 331 -35.50 -9.51 -3.02
N ILE A 332 -35.28 -10.50 -3.90
CA ILE A 332 -36.01 -10.61 -5.16
C ILE A 332 -37.48 -10.88 -4.83
N SER A 333 -38.37 -10.02 -5.33
CA SER A 333 -39.82 -10.22 -5.19
C SER A 333 -40.28 -11.29 -6.17
N PHE A 334 -40.93 -12.32 -5.67
CA PHE A 334 -41.65 -13.31 -6.48
C PHE A 334 -43.13 -12.91 -6.46
N HIS A 335 -43.67 -12.56 -7.63
CA HIS A 335 -45.10 -12.30 -7.82
C HIS A 335 -45.85 -13.59 -8.13
#